data_AF-A0AAW1HP32-F1
#
_entry.id   AF-A0AAW1HP32-F1
#
_cell.length_a   1.000
_cell.length_b   1.000
_cell.length_c   1.000
_cell.angle_alpha   90.00
_cell.angle_beta   90.00
_cell.angle_gamma   90.00
#
_symmetry.space_group_name_H-M   'P 1'
#
loop_
_entity.id
_entity.type
_entity.pdbx_description
1 polymer ?
#
loop_
_entity_poly.entity_id
_entity_poly.type
_entity_poly.pdbx_seq_one_letter_code
_entity_poly.pdbx_strand_id
1 'polypeptide(L)'
;MVNMKSFALLVLLIALPYMMGVATAFQCGWEVGRRCPNECCSVYGYCGSTADYCSRGQCQVGYGICWRGWATLDSGSPQAQAQAQA
;
A
#
# COMPACT_ATOMS: atom_id res chain seq x y z
N MET A 1 8.05 33.79 30.86
CA MET A 1 7.40 34.51 29.75
C MET A 1 7.89 33.89 28.47
N VAL A 2 7.08 32.99 27.95
CA VAL A 2 7.38 32.21 26.77
C VAL A 2 7.19 33.13 25.56
N ASN A 3 8.28 33.40 24.86
CA ASN A 3 8.35 34.44 23.83
C ASN A 3 7.39 34.08 22.69
N MET A 4 6.49 34.98 22.33
CA MET A 4 5.45 34.78 21.30
C MET A 4 6.02 34.22 19.99
N LYS A 5 7.27 34.58 19.66
CA LYS A 5 8.01 34.05 18.50
C LYS A 5 8.46 32.60 18.68
N SER A 6 8.90 32.23 19.88
CA SER A 6 9.25 30.84 20.23
C SER A 6 8.01 29.95 20.24
N PHE A 7 6.86 30.46 20.66
CA PHE A 7 5.61 29.71 20.57
C PHE A 7 5.12 29.52 19.14
N ALA A 8 5.18 30.56 18.31
CA ALA A 8 4.81 30.45 16.90
C ALA A 8 5.67 29.39 16.18
N LEU A 9 6.95 29.31 16.51
CA LEU A 9 7.89 28.34 15.93
C LEU A 9 7.60 26.91 16.41
N LEU A 10 7.23 26.73 17.69
CA LEU A 10 6.83 25.42 18.23
C LEU A 10 5.48 24.94 17.66
N VAL A 11 4.49 25.83 17.52
CA VAL A 11 3.18 25.50 16.94
C VAL A 11 3.32 25.14 15.46
N LEU A 12 4.19 25.82 14.70
CA LEU A 12 4.45 25.49 13.30
C LEU A 12 5.04 24.08 13.14
N LEU A 13 6.03 23.73 13.97
CA LEU A 13 6.67 22.41 13.93
C LEU A 13 5.72 21.27 14.35
N ILE A 14 4.75 21.55 15.21
CA ILE A 14 3.78 20.55 15.69
C ILE A 14 2.57 20.45 14.75
N ALA A 15 2.15 21.55 14.11
CA ALA A 15 1.01 21.58 13.19
C ALA A 15 1.35 21.01 11.79
N LEU A 16 2.60 21.14 11.34
CA LEU A 16 3.08 20.59 10.06
C LEU A 16 2.83 19.07 9.91
N PRO A 17 3.15 18.20 10.90
CA PRO A 17 2.79 16.78 10.84
C PRO A 17 1.31 16.49 11.15
N TYR A 18 0.59 17.41 11.80
CA TYR A 18 -0.80 17.22 12.22
C TYR A 18 -1.83 17.38 11.09
N MET A 19 -1.44 18.06 9.99
CA MET A 19 -2.30 18.24 8.81
C MET A 19 -2.23 17.04 7.84
N MET A 20 -1.40 16.03 8.10
CA MET A 20 -1.39 14.75 7.36
C MET A 20 -2.56 13.82 7.75
N GLY A 21 -3.76 14.39 7.94
CA GLY A 21 -5.02 13.64 8.00
C GLY A 21 -5.56 13.35 6.60
N VAL A 22 -4.75 12.77 5.73
CA VAL A 22 -5.21 12.36 4.38
C VAL A 22 -5.94 11.04 4.53
N ALA A 23 -7.21 10.99 4.12
CA ALA A 23 -8.00 9.76 4.07
C ALA A 23 -7.26 8.70 3.23
N THR A 24 -6.70 7.69 3.90
CA THR A 24 -5.88 6.63 3.31
C THR A 24 -6.74 5.53 2.68
N ALA A 25 -7.72 5.90 1.85
CA ALA A 25 -8.62 4.94 1.19
C ALA A 25 -7.87 3.91 0.33
N PHE A 26 -6.62 4.20 -0.04
CA PHE A 26 -5.75 3.34 -0.83
C PHE A 26 -4.72 2.54 0.00
N GLN A 27 -4.69 2.69 1.33
CA GLN A 27 -3.76 1.91 2.15
C GLN A 27 -4.24 0.48 2.38
N CYS A 28 -3.28 -0.43 2.43
CA CYS A 28 -3.46 -1.84 2.67
C CYS A 28 -2.29 -2.39 3.48
N GLY A 29 -2.36 -3.66 3.87
CA GLY A 29 -1.27 -4.35 4.53
C GLY A 29 -1.52 -4.58 6.00
N TRP A 30 -0.53 -5.16 6.66
CA TRP A 30 -0.66 -5.66 8.03
C TRP A 30 -0.69 -4.52 9.05
N GLU A 31 -0.01 -3.42 8.75
CA GLU A 31 0.07 -2.23 9.60
C GLU A 31 -1.30 -1.59 9.82
N VAL A 32 -2.17 -1.62 8.81
CA VAL A 32 -3.53 -1.06 8.86
C VAL A 32 -4.63 -2.12 8.87
N GLY A 33 -4.28 -3.40 8.78
CA GLY A 33 -5.23 -4.52 8.77
C GLY A 33 -6.18 -4.56 7.55
N ARG A 34 -5.85 -3.86 6.46
CA ARG A 34 -6.75 -3.62 5.33
C ARG A 34 -6.31 -4.34 4.07
N ARG A 35 -7.26 -4.93 3.34
CA ARG A 35 -7.01 -5.66 2.10
C ARG A 35 -7.46 -4.87 0.87
N CYS A 36 -6.79 -5.12 -0.25
CA CYS A 36 -7.22 -4.68 -1.58
C CYS A 36 -8.20 -5.71 -2.17
N PRO A 37 -9.45 -5.34 -2.52
CA PRO A 37 -10.46 -6.29 -2.99
C PRO A 37 -10.10 -6.98 -4.31
N ASN A 38 -9.66 -6.21 -5.31
CA ASN A 38 -9.42 -6.69 -6.69
C ASN A 38 -8.01 -6.33 -7.20
N GLU A 39 -7.11 -5.93 -6.30
CA GLU A 39 -5.78 -5.42 -6.64
C GLU A 39 -4.72 -6.05 -5.76
N CYS A 40 -3.45 -5.83 -6.10
CA CYS A 40 -2.32 -6.22 -5.27
C CYS A 40 -2.12 -5.19 -4.17
N CYS A 41 -1.76 -5.67 -2.98
CA CYS A 41 -1.26 -4.80 -1.93
C CYS A 41 0.25 -4.76 -2.03
N SER A 42 0.83 -3.61 -2.36
CA SER A 42 2.29 -3.48 -2.40
C SER A 42 2.89 -3.65 -1.00
N VAL A 43 4.16 -4.01 -0.93
CA VAL A 43 4.93 -4.00 0.33
C VAL A 43 5.04 -2.60 0.94
N TYR A 44 4.75 -1.56 0.16
CA TYR A 44 4.68 -0.17 0.62
C TYR A 44 3.31 0.19 1.22
N GLY A 45 2.37 -0.76 1.29
CA GLY A 45 1.08 -0.58 1.94
C GLY A 45 0.05 0.16 1.10
N TYR A 46 0.11 0.02 -0.23
CA TYR A 46 -0.86 0.64 -1.15
C TYR A 46 -1.46 -0.36 -2.14
N CYS A 47 -2.73 -0.17 -2.47
CA CYS A 47 -3.41 -0.95 -3.51
C CYS A 47 -3.02 -0.48 -4.92
N GLY A 48 -2.80 -1.43 -5.82
CA GLY A 48 -2.58 -1.16 -7.23
C GLY A 48 -2.42 -2.42 -8.06
N SER A 49 -2.43 -2.26 -9.39
CA SER A 49 -2.46 -3.37 -10.34
C SER A 49 -1.22 -3.48 -11.24
N THR A 50 -0.24 -2.59 -11.10
CA THR A 50 0.99 -2.62 -11.90
C THR A 50 2.03 -3.57 -11.31
N ALA A 51 3.10 -3.85 -12.07
CA ALA A 51 4.21 -4.69 -11.64
C ALA A 51 4.82 -4.24 -10.31
N ASP A 52 4.85 -2.93 -10.02
CA ASP A 52 5.40 -2.38 -8.77
C ASP A 52 4.61 -2.80 -7.53
N TYR A 53 3.35 -3.21 -7.72
CA TYR A 53 2.46 -3.69 -6.67
C TYR A 53 2.35 -5.21 -6.67
N CYS A 54 2.38 -5.83 -7.85
CA CYS A 54 2.01 -7.23 -8.05
C CYS A 54 3.19 -8.20 -8.25
N SER A 55 4.39 -7.69 -8.56
CA SER A 55 5.56 -8.54 -8.85
C SER A 55 5.95 -9.39 -7.65
N ARG A 56 6.69 -10.47 -7.91
CA ARG A 56 7.21 -11.35 -6.86
C ARG A 56 8.06 -10.56 -5.87
N GLY A 57 7.71 -10.62 -4.59
CA GLY A 57 8.37 -9.86 -3.53
C GLY A 57 7.85 -8.44 -3.34
N GLN A 58 7.06 -7.92 -4.29
CA GLN A 58 6.47 -6.59 -4.22
C GLN A 58 5.04 -6.59 -3.67
N CYS A 59 4.37 -7.75 -3.66
CA CYS A 59 3.02 -7.90 -3.13
C CYS A 59 3.01 -8.56 -1.74
N GLN A 60 2.27 -7.95 -0.82
CA GLN A 60 2.06 -8.45 0.54
C GLN A 60 0.96 -9.53 0.57
N VAL A 61 1.39 -10.78 0.74
CA VAL A 61 0.50 -11.96 0.75
C VAL A 61 -0.56 -11.84 1.85
N GLY A 62 -1.82 -12.16 1.49
CA GLY A 62 -2.95 -12.09 2.40
C GLY A 62 -3.57 -10.71 2.54
N TYR A 63 -3.03 -9.69 1.87
CA TYR A 63 -3.59 -8.33 1.86
C TYR A 63 -3.97 -7.81 0.47
N GLY A 64 -3.75 -8.61 -0.57
CA GLY A 64 -4.22 -8.37 -1.92
C GLY A 64 -4.03 -9.60 -2.80
N ILE A 65 -4.33 -9.47 -4.09
CA ILE A 65 -4.27 -10.56 -5.06
C ILE A 65 -2.84 -10.69 -5.62
N CYS A 66 -1.93 -11.24 -4.83
CA CYS A 66 -0.54 -11.41 -5.26
C CYS A 66 -0.40 -12.50 -6.32
N TRP A 67 0.71 -12.49 -7.07
CA TRP A 67 1.10 -13.57 -8.01
C TRP A 67 0.98 -14.98 -7.41
N ARG A 68 1.21 -15.14 -6.09
CA ARG A 68 1.06 -16.41 -5.37
C ARG A 68 -0.35 -16.69 -4.81
N GLY A 69 -1.26 -15.73 -4.88
CA GLY A 69 -2.69 -15.89 -4.55
C GLY A 69 -3.52 -16.46 -5.70
N TRP A 70 -3.00 -16.45 -6.93
CA TRP A 70 -3.64 -17.11 -8.09
C TRP A 70 -3.35 -18.61 -8.19
N ALA A 71 -2.43 -19.16 -7.39
CA ALA A 71 -2.10 -20.58 -7.45
C ALA A 71 -3.23 -21.49 -6.92
N THR A 72 -4.25 -20.94 -6.25
CA THR A 72 -5.31 -21.76 -5.65
C THR A 72 -6.74 -21.21 -5.80
N LEU A 73 -7.00 -20.15 -6.56
CA LEU A 73 -8.33 -19.53 -6.57
C LEU A 73 -9.09 -19.44 -7.90
N ASP A 74 -8.55 -19.83 -9.06
CA ASP A 74 -9.44 -19.93 -10.23
C ASP A 74 -9.11 -21.10 -11.14
N SER A 75 -10.05 -22.04 -11.17
CA SER A 75 -10.17 -23.09 -12.17
C SER A 75 -10.66 -22.48 -13.49
N GLY A 76 -9.87 -21.59 -14.12
CA GLY A 76 -10.29 -21.04 -15.41
C GLY A 76 -9.67 -19.75 -15.95
N SER A 77 -8.55 -19.21 -15.47
CA SER A 77 -7.93 -18.03 -16.11
C SER A 77 -6.72 -18.39 -17.01
N PRO A 78 -6.75 -18.11 -18.32
CA PRO A 78 -5.67 -18.42 -19.27
C PRO A 78 -4.57 -17.36 -19.32
N GLN A 79 -4.12 -16.80 -18.19
CA GLN A 79 -3.13 -15.70 -18.19
C GLN A 79 -1.82 -15.99 -17.44
N ALA A 80 -1.51 -17.26 -17.17
CA ALA A 80 -0.23 -17.68 -16.61
C ALA A 80 0.80 -18.18 -17.65
N GLN A 81 0.77 -17.72 -18.91
CA GLN A 81 1.71 -18.21 -19.96
C GLN A 81 2.44 -17.14 -20.78
N ALA A 82 2.59 -15.90 -20.32
CA ALA A 82 3.30 -14.87 -21.10
C ALA A 82 4.68 -14.42 -20.55
N GLN A 83 5.28 -15.06 -19.54
CA GLN A 83 6.55 -14.59 -18.98
C GLN A 83 7.57 -15.68 -18.64
N ALA A 84 7.74 -16.64 -19.54
CA ALA A 84 8.96 -17.44 -19.64
C ALA A 84 9.45 -17.43 -21.10
N GLN A 85 10.09 -16.33 -21.50
CA GLN A 85 10.86 -16.28 -22.74
C GLN A 85 12.31 -16.68 -22.43
N ALA A 86 12.71 -17.83 -22.96
CA ALA A 86 14.09 -18.17 -23.25
C ALA A 86 14.40 -17.76 -24.70
#